data_AF-G5JFE7-F1
#
_entry.id   AF-G5JFE7-F1
#
_cell.length_a   1.000
_cell.length_b   1.000
_cell.length_c   1.000
_cell.angle_alpha   90.00
_cell.angle_beta   90.00
_cell.angle_gamma   90.00
#
_symmetry.space_group_name_H-M   'P 1'
#
loop_
_entity.id
_entity.type
_entity.pdbx_description
1 polymer ?
#
loop_
_entity_poly.entity_id
_entity_poly.type
_entity_poly.pdbx_seq_one_letter_code
_entity_poly.pdbx_strand_id
1 'polypeptide(L)' 'MFNEKDAKSNYHEDENAMVNDFDDLKELGKEMEQISEENDQEKHNQSHDNN' A
#
# COMPACT_ATOMS: atom_id res chain seq x y z
N MET A 1 27.85 -20.66 -17.27
CA MET A 1 28.45 -20.45 -15.94
C MET A 1 27.55 -19.46 -15.24
N PHE A 2 26.75 -19.93 -14.27
CA PHE A 2 25.86 -19.07 -13.49
C PHE A 2 26.76 -18.15 -12.67
N ASN A 3 26.70 -16.84 -12.93
CA ASN A 3 27.58 -15.89 -12.27
C ASN A 3 27.14 -15.78 -10.81
N GLU A 4 28.00 -16.20 -9.89
CA GLU A 4 27.87 -16.07 -8.43
C GLU A 4 27.65 -14.61 -7.97
N LYS A 5 27.85 -13.63 -8.86
CA LYS A 5 27.61 -12.21 -8.63
C LYS A 5 26.15 -11.79 -8.73
N ASP A 6 25.29 -12.60 -9.36
CA ASP A 6 23.84 -12.37 -9.40
C ASP A 6 23.14 -12.86 -8.11
N ALA A 7 23.90 -13.50 -7.21
CA ALA A 7 23.43 -13.96 -5.89
C ALA A 7 23.55 -12.88 -4.78
N LYS A 8 23.98 -11.66 -5.11
CA LYS A 8 23.72 -10.48 -4.24
C LYS A 8 22.27 -10.02 -4.47
N SER A 9 21.37 -10.94 -4.13
CA SER A 9 19.94 -10.70 -3.97
C SER A 9 19.75 -9.44 -3.14
N ASN A 10 19.07 -8.45 -3.70
CA ASN A 10 18.31 -7.34 -3.09
C ASN A 10 18.23 -7.22 -1.53
N TYR A 11 19.34 -7.22 -0.80
CA TYR A 11 19.39 -7.08 0.67
C TYR A 11 18.85 -5.72 1.20
N HIS A 12 18.35 -4.85 0.33
CA HIS A 12 17.75 -3.55 0.67
C HIS A 12 16.28 -3.43 0.26
N GLU A 13 15.65 -4.48 -0.31
CA GLU A 13 14.21 -4.46 -0.57
C GLU A 13 13.40 -4.48 0.75
N ASP A 14 13.92 -5.17 1.78
CA ASP A 14 13.30 -5.22 3.11
C ASP A 14 13.27 -3.84 3.79
N GLU A 15 14.24 -2.96 3.51
CA GLU A 15 14.33 -1.64 4.16
C GLU A 15 13.19 -0.69 3.74
N ASN A 16 12.59 -0.90 2.57
CA ASN A 16 11.46 -0.12 2.06
C ASN A 16 10.15 -0.95 2.01
N ALA A 17 10.14 -2.12 2.63
CA ALA A 17 8.95 -2.95 2.68
C ALA A 17 7.87 -2.22 3.53
N MET A 18 6.74 -1.92 2.90
CA MET A 18 5.59 -1.33 3.60
C MET A 18 4.80 -2.37 4.41
N VAL A 19 5.13 -3.65 4.26
CA VAL A 19 4.46 -4.79 4.90
C VAL A 19 5.51 -5.90 5.07
N ASN A 20 5.64 -6.44 6.28
CA ASN A 20 6.62 -7.50 6.58
C ASN A 20 5.98 -8.89 6.62
N ASP A 21 4.70 -8.97 6.97
CA ASP A 21 3.97 -10.23 7.07
C ASP A 21 2.48 -10.09 6.66
N PHE A 22 1.75 -11.20 6.79
CA PHE A 22 0.33 -11.23 6.43
C PHE A 22 -0.56 -10.41 7.36
N ASP A 23 -0.17 -10.27 8.63
CA ASP A 23 -0.96 -9.53 9.62
C ASP A 23 -0.88 -8.03 9.34
N ASP A 24 0.32 -7.52 9.00
CA ASP A 24 0.55 -6.16 8.49
C ASP A 24 -0.32 -5.87 7.24
N LEU A 25 -0.40 -6.83 6.31
CA LEU A 25 -1.17 -6.70 5.07
C LEU A 25 -2.68 -6.61 5.36
N LYS A 26 -3.15 -7.36 6.36
CA LYS A 26 -4.53 -7.36 6.81
C LYS A 26 -4.89 -6.07 7.56
N GLU A 27 -3.99 -5.52 8.36
CA GLU A 27 -4.19 -4.24 9.03
C GLU A 27 -4.28 -3.11 8.01
N LEU A 28 -3.35 -3.04 7.06
CA LEU A 28 -3.38 -2.08 5.96
C LEU A 28 -4.68 -2.16 5.15
N GLY A 29 -5.18 -3.39 4.89
CA GLY A 29 -6.45 -3.59 4.19
C GLY A 29 -7.66 -2.96 4.90
N LYS A 30 -7.69 -3.00 6.24
CA LYS A 30 -8.78 -2.39 7.03
C LYS A 30 -8.70 -0.87 7.01
N GLU A 31 -7.50 -0.31 7.14
CA GLU A 31 -7.31 1.14 7.06
C GLU A 31 -7.72 1.68 5.69
N MET A 32 -7.39 0.95 4.61
CA MET A 32 -7.79 1.31 3.25
C MET A 32 -9.30 1.25 3.05
N GLU A 33 -10.00 0.27 3.64
CA GLU A 33 -11.46 0.19 3.60
C GLU A 33 -12.09 1.41 4.29
N GLN A 34 -11.63 1.75 5.49
CA GLN A 34 -12.12 2.93 6.22
C GLN A 34 -11.91 4.24 5.43
N ILE A 35 -10.70 4.45 4.89
CA ILE A 35 -10.38 5.64 4.08
C ILE A 35 -11.20 5.66 2.80
N SER A 36 -11.42 4.52 2.15
CA SER A 36 -12.24 4.43 0.94
C SER A 36 -13.68 4.82 1.21
N GLU A 37 -14.25 4.36 2.33
CA GLU A 37 -15.61 4.71 2.74
C GLU A 37 -15.73 6.21 3.07
N GLU A 38 -14.77 6.76 3.82
CA GLU A 38 -14.72 8.18 4.16
C GLU A 38 -14.57 9.05 2.90
N ASN A 39 -13.68 8.67 1.98
CA ASN A 39 -13.49 9.38 0.71
C ASN A 39 -14.71 9.29 -0.21
N ASP A 40 -15.39 8.15 -0.27
CA ASP A 40 -16.61 7.99 -1.07
C ASP A 40 -17.76 8.84 -0.50
N GLN A 41 -17.89 8.90 0.83
CA GLN A 41 -18.85 9.79 1.49
C GLN A 41 -18.50 11.27 1.32
N GLU A 42 -17.22 11.64 1.45
CA GLU A 42 -16.77 13.02 1.27
C GLU A 42 -16.98 13.47 -0.18
N LYS A 43 -16.63 12.63 -1.16
CA LYS A 43 -16.88 12.90 -2.58
C LYS A 43 -18.37 13.03 -2.90
N HIS A 44 -19.23 12.27 -2.23
CA HIS A 44 -20.69 12.41 -2.35
C HIS A 44 -21.21 13.68 -1.65
N ASN A 45 -20.56 14.12 -0.57
CA ASN A 45 -20.91 15.33 0.19
C ASN A 45 -20.29 16.61 -0.40
N GLN A 46 -19.31 16.50 -1.28
CA GLN A 46 -18.88 17.58 -2.14
C GLN A 46 -20.04 17.91 -3.09
N SER A 47 -20.86 18.90 -2.71
CA SER A 47 -21.80 19.55 -3.62
C SER A 47 -21.01 19.90 -4.89
N HIS A 48 -21.39 19.30 -6.02
CA HIS A 48 -20.87 19.68 -7.33
C HIS A 48 -21.40 21.08 -7.71
N ASP A 49 -21.19 22.08 -6.86
CA ASP A 49 -21.32 23.49 -7.18
C ASP A 49 -20.10 23.90 -8.03
N ASN A 50 -19.99 23.27 -9.19
CA ASN A 50 -19.17 23.76 -10.29
C ASN A 50 -20.00 24.84 -11.00
N ASN A 51 -19.75 26.08 -10.62
CA ASN A 51 -20.16 27.28 -11.34
C ASN A 51 -19.49 27.37 -12.72
#